data_AF-A0A3C1LS65-F1
#
_entry.id   AF-A0A3C1LS65-F1
#
_cell.length_a   1.000
_cell.length_b   1.000
_cell.length_c   1.000
_cell.angle_alpha   90.00
_cell.angle_beta   90.00
_cell.angle_gamma   90.00
#
_symmetry.space_group_name_H-M   'P 1'
#
loop_
_entity.id
_entity.type
_entity.pdbx_description
1 polymer ?
#
loop_
_entity_poly.entity_id
_entity_poly.type
_entity_poly.pdbx_seq_one_letter_code
_entity_poly.pdbx_strand_id
1 'polypeptide(L)'
;MQDLEKCRWFPFSDEPLLTGKDYIPKICDPQVLLPEQSCDGKWHMFFHSWLGLHHFTSTSGIAWEPRSMIEVRGHSPFIFTENENYYLIYEKHDRNIPFVSRRTGEGRRDSYSCIEMKTSTDLVTWSKPRLLLDGRSIPYAGDYLRYPRISRPQLIRAGDEYRLYFGASHLVLPDTKQKVSRYFGSVSSKSLTGPYVMTTAPTPLLEPIPDDQWSNLGCGSIRVVPCGDVLYAFQCPVFWDSEKRRTSTCMLLLKSYDGYQWERCSNEPILVPSERGWASSYIMGCDVHYKSDEKCWYCYFSASGDKKFMLKKESIGLLIGSIPERKVRI
;
A
#
# COMPACT_ATOMS: atom_id res chain seq x y z
N MET A 1 -24.78 6.58 -1.82
CA MET A 1 -23.77 6.17 -2.83
C MET A 1 -22.47 6.87 -2.46
N GLN A 2 -21.46 6.11 -2.09
CA GLN A 2 -20.17 6.62 -1.58
C GLN A 2 -19.31 7.08 -2.77
N ASP A 3 -19.69 8.20 -3.37
CA ASP A 3 -19.03 8.71 -4.57
C ASP A 3 -17.71 9.40 -4.20
N LEU A 4 -16.61 8.66 -4.32
CA LEU A 4 -15.25 9.12 -4.01
C LEU A 4 -14.80 10.29 -4.91
N GLU A 5 -15.37 10.43 -6.11
CA GLU A 5 -15.03 11.52 -7.04
C GLU A 5 -15.52 12.87 -6.53
N LYS A 6 -16.56 12.87 -5.70
CA LYS A 6 -17.15 14.08 -5.10
C LYS A 6 -16.51 14.47 -3.77
N CYS A 7 -15.64 13.63 -3.21
CA CYS A 7 -15.00 13.90 -1.94
C CYS A 7 -13.94 15.00 -2.08
N ARG A 8 -13.91 15.89 -1.08
CA ARG A 8 -12.76 16.76 -0.83
C ARG A 8 -11.97 16.20 0.33
N TRP A 9 -10.65 16.24 0.20
CA TRP A 9 -9.71 15.64 1.13
C TRP A 9 -8.94 16.72 1.88
N PHE A 10 -8.82 16.53 3.18
CA PHE A 10 -8.12 17.46 4.06
C PHE A 10 -7.20 16.71 5.02
N PRO A 11 -5.99 17.20 5.30
CA PRO A 11 -5.16 16.62 6.35
C PRO A 11 -5.86 16.78 7.71
N PHE A 12 -5.91 15.70 8.48
CA PHE A 12 -6.44 15.73 9.83
C PHE A 12 -5.55 16.57 10.77
N SER A 13 -4.24 16.55 10.54
CA SER A 13 -3.21 17.19 11.36
C SER A 13 -1.99 17.51 10.50
N ASP A 14 -1.29 18.59 10.84
CA ASP A 14 0.02 18.92 10.26
C ASP A 14 1.13 17.98 10.76
N GLU A 15 0.91 17.34 11.92
CA GLU A 15 1.82 16.35 12.51
C GLU A 15 1.38 14.91 12.17
N PRO A 16 2.33 13.97 12.01
CA PRO A 16 2.01 12.57 11.72
C PRO A 16 1.38 11.88 12.94
N LEU A 17 0.46 10.94 12.69
CA LEU A 17 -0.14 10.09 13.73
C LEU A 17 0.87 9.11 14.32
N LEU A 18 1.75 8.58 13.48
CA LEU A 18 2.86 7.74 13.89
C LEU A 18 4.14 8.24 13.24
N THR A 19 5.21 8.36 14.04
CA THR A 19 6.51 8.81 13.57
C THR A 19 7.53 7.67 13.63
N GLY A 20 8.31 7.52 12.55
CA GLY A 20 9.50 6.68 12.56
C GLY A 20 10.50 7.13 13.64
N LYS A 21 10.84 6.22 14.58
CA LYS A 21 11.87 6.46 15.60
C LYS A 21 13.26 6.18 15.02
N ASP A 22 14.33 6.65 15.64
CA ASP A 22 15.68 6.51 15.05
C ASP A 22 16.10 5.04 14.84
N TYR A 23 15.59 4.12 15.65
CA TYR A 23 15.82 2.67 15.53
C TYR A 23 14.81 1.95 14.60
N ILE A 24 13.68 2.58 14.27
CA ILE A 24 12.69 2.12 13.28
C ILE A 24 12.29 3.33 12.43
N PRO A 25 13.20 3.82 11.56
CA PRO A 25 13.02 5.10 10.90
C PRO A 25 11.96 5.07 9.79
N LYS A 26 11.54 3.89 9.37
CA LYS A 26 10.60 3.70 8.27
C LYS A 26 9.39 2.92 8.76
N ILE A 27 8.23 3.57 8.74
CA ILE A 27 6.93 2.96 8.95
C ILE A 27 6.08 3.24 7.70
N CYS A 28 5.80 2.18 6.95
CA CYS A 28 5.40 2.25 5.55
C CYS A 28 4.18 1.38 5.27
N ASP A 29 3.41 1.75 4.26
CA ASP A 29 2.26 1.00 3.75
C ASP A 29 1.30 0.59 4.89
N PRO A 30 0.61 1.57 5.51
CA PRO A 30 -0.38 1.25 6.53
C PRO A 30 -1.50 0.40 5.94
N GLN A 31 -2.05 -0.47 6.78
CA GLN A 31 -3.29 -1.22 6.57
C GLN A 31 -4.08 -1.16 7.86
N VAL A 32 -5.31 -0.68 7.81
CA VAL A 32 -6.16 -0.45 8.97
C VAL A 32 -7.38 -1.37 8.92
N LEU A 33 -7.83 -1.80 10.10
CA LEU A 33 -9.17 -2.31 10.34
C LEU A 33 -9.89 -1.33 11.26
N LEU A 34 -11.11 -0.98 10.88
CA LEU A 34 -12.04 -0.20 11.71
C LEU A 34 -12.57 -1.06 12.88
N PRO A 35 -13.07 -0.45 13.97
CA PRO A 35 -13.73 -1.15 15.07
C PRO A 35 -14.81 -2.14 14.64
N GLU A 36 -15.64 -1.78 13.67
CA GLU A 36 -16.72 -2.62 13.14
C GLU A 36 -16.21 -3.81 12.31
N GLN A 37 -14.93 -3.81 11.92
CA GLN A 37 -14.29 -4.86 11.16
C GLN A 37 -13.45 -5.79 12.04
N SER A 38 -13.22 -5.47 13.32
CA SER A 38 -12.34 -6.21 14.23
C SER A 38 -13.12 -7.06 15.24
N CYS A 39 -12.46 -8.08 15.78
CA CYS A 39 -13.08 -9.03 16.71
C CYS A 39 -13.22 -8.49 18.14
N ASP A 40 -12.55 -7.38 18.46
CA ASP A 40 -12.52 -6.78 19.79
C ASP A 40 -13.06 -5.33 19.83
N GLY A 41 -13.60 -4.83 18.71
CA GLY A 41 -14.15 -3.49 18.60
C GLY A 41 -13.10 -2.37 18.67
N LYS A 42 -11.82 -2.67 18.44
CA LYS A 42 -10.75 -1.67 18.37
C LYS A 42 -10.32 -1.39 16.94
N TRP A 43 -9.59 -0.31 16.76
CA TRP A 43 -8.84 -0.07 15.54
C TRP A 43 -7.57 -0.91 15.55
N HIS A 44 -7.23 -1.52 14.41
CA HIS A 44 -5.96 -2.23 14.23
C HIS A 44 -5.20 -1.62 13.06
N MET A 45 -3.91 -1.37 13.24
CA MET A 45 -3.02 -0.92 12.16
C MET A 45 -1.89 -1.91 12.00
N PHE A 46 -1.71 -2.36 10.77
CA PHE A 46 -0.58 -3.14 10.31
C PHE A 46 0.26 -2.24 9.42
N PHE A 47 1.58 -2.27 9.60
CA PHE A 47 2.49 -1.55 8.72
C PHE A 47 3.81 -2.31 8.68
N HIS A 48 4.63 -2.02 7.68
CA HIS A 48 5.95 -2.62 7.61
C HIS A 48 7.03 -1.62 8.00
N SER A 49 8.11 -2.14 8.59
CA SER A 49 9.36 -1.42 8.76
C SER A 49 10.51 -2.21 8.15
N TRP A 50 11.74 -1.74 8.33
CA TRP A 50 12.93 -2.48 7.88
C TRP A 50 13.09 -3.85 8.56
N LEU A 51 12.45 -4.07 9.72
CA LEU A 51 12.47 -5.34 10.46
C LEU A 51 11.42 -6.35 9.98
N GLY A 52 10.23 -5.88 9.61
CA GLY A 52 9.09 -6.73 9.30
C GLY A 52 7.74 -6.04 9.50
N LEU A 53 6.68 -6.84 9.64
CA LEU A 53 5.32 -6.38 9.89
C LEU A 53 5.07 -6.14 11.37
N HIS A 54 4.52 -4.98 11.69
CA HIS A 54 4.15 -4.55 13.03
C HIS A 54 2.63 -4.46 13.13
N HIS A 55 2.12 -4.72 14.33
CA HIS A 55 0.71 -4.58 14.68
C HIS A 55 0.56 -3.58 15.82
N PHE A 56 -0.27 -2.58 15.60
CA PHE A 56 -0.64 -1.57 16.58
C PHE A 56 -2.16 -1.55 16.75
N THR A 57 -2.63 -1.13 17.92
CA THR A 57 -4.06 -0.99 18.23
C THR A 57 -4.39 0.41 18.69
N SER A 58 -5.64 0.84 18.52
CA SER A 58 -6.13 2.13 19.00
C SER A 58 -7.60 2.05 19.41
N THR A 59 -7.99 2.87 20.38
CA THR A 59 -9.40 3.10 20.74
C THR A 59 -10.02 4.27 19.98
N SER A 60 -9.21 5.10 19.32
CA SER A 60 -9.66 6.33 18.64
C SER A 60 -9.32 6.39 17.15
N GLY A 61 -8.45 5.49 16.66
CA GLY A 61 -7.91 5.55 15.29
C GLY A 61 -6.85 6.64 15.10
N ILE A 62 -6.50 7.38 16.17
CA ILE A 62 -5.57 8.52 16.16
C ILE A 62 -4.33 8.20 17.02
N ALA A 63 -4.55 7.77 18.26
CA ALA A 63 -3.48 7.42 19.19
C ALA A 63 -3.24 5.91 19.20
N TRP A 64 -2.05 5.48 18.80
CA TRP A 64 -1.74 4.08 18.52
C TRP A 64 -0.75 3.49 19.51
N GLU A 65 -1.04 2.27 19.96
CA GLU A 65 -0.22 1.52 20.90
C GLU A 65 0.41 0.29 20.23
N PRO A 66 1.71 0.02 20.45
CA PRO A 66 2.38 -1.16 19.89
C PRO A 66 1.81 -2.44 20.50
N ARG A 67 1.53 -3.44 19.66
CA ARG A 67 1.04 -4.75 20.10
C ARG A 67 2.08 -5.85 19.91
N SER A 68 2.51 -6.08 18.67
CA SER A 68 3.45 -7.17 18.34
C SER A 68 4.15 -6.98 16.99
N MET A 69 5.17 -7.78 16.72
CA MET A 69 5.72 -7.99 15.37
C MET A 69 5.19 -9.33 14.85
N ILE A 70 4.48 -9.32 13.73
CA ILE A 70 3.77 -10.50 13.21
C ILE A 70 4.68 -11.37 12.37
N GLU A 71 5.51 -10.74 11.53
CA GLU A 71 6.29 -11.44 10.53
C GLU A 71 7.59 -10.67 10.23
N VAL A 72 8.72 -11.28 10.59
CA VAL A 72 10.04 -10.73 10.31
C VAL A 72 10.25 -10.69 8.80
N ARG A 73 10.68 -9.55 8.25
CA ARG A 73 10.79 -9.29 6.79
C ARG A 73 9.49 -9.42 5.98
N GLY A 74 8.33 -9.48 6.61
CA GLY A 74 7.11 -9.22 5.85
C GLY A 74 7.07 -7.73 5.47
N HIS A 75 6.58 -7.44 4.27
CA HIS A 75 6.44 -6.09 3.73
C HIS A 75 5.00 -5.87 3.25
N SER A 76 4.58 -4.61 3.23
CA SER A 76 3.36 -4.17 2.55
C SER A 76 2.12 -4.99 2.94
N PRO A 77 1.67 -4.96 4.21
CA PRO A 77 0.57 -5.81 4.67
C PRO A 77 -0.76 -5.43 4.03
N PHE A 78 -1.63 -6.42 3.89
CA PHE A 78 -3.05 -6.26 3.56
C PHE A 78 -3.87 -7.25 4.38
N ILE A 79 -5.03 -6.83 4.89
CA ILE A 79 -5.96 -7.70 5.58
C ILE A 79 -7.20 -7.86 4.71
N PHE A 80 -7.51 -9.10 4.36
CA PHE A 80 -8.81 -9.48 3.81
C PHE A 80 -9.64 -10.15 4.90
N THR A 81 -10.94 -9.87 4.97
CA THR A 81 -11.85 -10.46 5.96
C THR A 81 -12.94 -11.25 5.26
N GLU A 82 -13.16 -12.49 5.69
CA GLU A 82 -14.25 -13.33 5.18
C GLU A 82 -14.60 -14.42 6.20
N ASN A 83 -15.90 -14.67 6.41
CA ASN A 83 -16.40 -15.70 7.32
C ASN A 83 -15.74 -15.66 8.71
N GLU A 84 -15.70 -14.47 9.34
CA GLU A 84 -15.08 -14.23 10.66
C GLU A 84 -13.56 -14.52 10.73
N ASN A 85 -12.90 -14.77 9.60
CA ASN A 85 -11.46 -14.96 9.51
C ASN A 85 -10.77 -13.72 8.94
N TYR A 86 -9.57 -13.47 9.45
CA TYR A 86 -8.64 -12.46 8.99
C TYR A 86 -7.50 -13.11 8.22
N TYR A 87 -7.28 -12.64 6.99
CA TYR A 87 -6.24 -13.12 6.10
C TYR A 87 -5.20 -12.01 5.92
N LEU A 88 -4.06 -12.13 6.60
CA LEU A 88 -2.93 -11.25 6.43
C LEU A 88 -2.12 -11.69 5.21
N ILE A 89 -2.20 -10.89 4.16
CA ILE A 89 -1.50 -11.06 2.90
C ILE A 89 -0.34 -10.07 2.86
N TYR A 90 0.86 -10.53 2.53
CA TYR A 90 2.05 -9.68 2.55
C TYR A 90 3.12 -10.13 1.58
N GLU A 91 4.01 -9.22 1.25
CA GLU A 91 5.19 -9.45 0.43
C GLU A 91 6.34 -10.01 1.29
N LYS A 92 7.04 -11.01 0.78
CA LYS A 92 8.22 -11.62 1.42
C LYS A 92 9.39 -11.68 0.44
N HIS A 93 10.60 -11.52 0.96
CA HIS A 93 11.83 -11.67 0.19
C HIS A 93 12.84 -12.54 0.93
N ASP A 94 13.45 -13.48 0.21
CA ASP A 94 14.49 -14.39 0.73
C ASP A 94 15.88 -13.75 0.84
N ARG A 95 15.97 -12.47 1.24
CA ARG A 95 17.27 -11.91 1.63
C ARG A 95 17.66 -12.41 3.01
N ASN A 96 18.94 -12.46 3.29
CA ASN A 96 19.50 -12.70 4.61
C ASN A 96 19.32 -11.48 5.55
N ILE A 97 19.24 -11.68 6.88
CA ILE A 97 19.21 -10.54 7.83
C ILE A 97 20.61 -9.95 7.83
N PRO A 98 20.77 -8.65 7.55
CA PRO A 98 22.04 -7.97 7.82
C PRO A 98 22.50 -8.34 9.24
N PHE A 99 23.77 -8.72 9.39
CA PHE A 99 24.41 -9.06 10.67
C PHE A 99 24.06 -10.42 11.32
N VAL A 100 23.01 -11.14 10.90
CA VAL A 100 22.70 -12.50 11.42
C VAL A 100 23.25 -13.61 10.53
N SER A 101 23.33 -13.39 9.21
CA SER A 101 23.58 -14.48 8.25
C SER A 101 25.05 -14.84 8.02
N ARG A 102 25.98 -14.43 8.89
CA ARG A 102 27.41 -14.80 8.74
C ARG A 102 27.74 -16.19 9.27
N ARG A 103 26.77 -16.94 9.81
CA ARG A 103 27.03 -18.21 10.51
C ARG A 103 26.69 -19.50 9.76
N THR A 104 25.96 -19.47 8.65
CA THR A 104 25.69 -20.68 7.88
C THR A 104 26.17 -20.49 6.45
N GLY A 105 27.11 -21.33 6.02
CA GLY A 105 27.70 -21.34 4.67
C GLY A 105 26.73 -21.74 3.56
N GLU A 106 25.43 -21.51 3.74
CA GLU A 106 24.45 -21.65 2.68
C GLU A 106 24.62 -20.46 1.72
N GLY A 107 24.94 -20.78 0.47
CA GLY A 107 25.19 -19.82 -0.60
C GLY A 107 24.11 -18.74 -0.71
N ARG A 108 24.47 -17.62 -1.35
CA ARG A 108 23.54 -16.54 -1.70
C ARG A 108 22.29 -17.13 -2.36
N ARG A 109 21.19 -17.28 -1.61
CA ARG A 109 19.89 -17.66 -2.19
C ARG A 109 19.45 -16.54 -3.11
N ASP A 110 19.05 -16.90 -4.33
CA ASP A 110 18.44 -15.96 -5.27
C ASP A 110 17.21 -15.36 -4.61
N SER A 111 17.29 -14.07 -4.26
CA SER A 111 16.19 -13.37 -3.61
C SER A 111 15.21 -12.94 -4.69
N TYR A 112 14.19 -13.76 -4.95
CA TYR A 112 12.94 -13.32 -5.57
C TYR A 112 11.95 -12.91 -4.47
N SER A 113 10.87 -12.23 -4.86
CA SER A 113 9.76 -11.92 -3.96
C SER A 113 8.62 -12.91 -4.15
N CYS A 114 7.87 -13.17 -3.10
CA CYS A 114 6.59 -13.85 -3.15
C CYS A 114 5.54 -13.09 -2.33
N ILE A 115 4.28 -13.43 -2.55
CA ILE A 115 3.16 -13.03 -1.69
C ILE A 115 2.74 -14.24 -0.88
N GLU A 116 2.72 -14.08 0.43
CA GLU A 116 2.30 -15.08 1.41
C GLU A 116 1.03 -14.64 2.13
N MET A 117 0.34 -15.61 2.73
CA MET A 117 -0.86 -15.40 3.53
C MET A 117 -0.78 -16.14 4.86
N LYS A 118 -1.22 -15.49 5.93
CA LYS A 118 -1.49 -16.08 7.25
C LYS A 118 -2.96 -15.86 7.60
N THR A 119 -3.55 -16.80 8.31
CA THR A 119 -4.95 -16.72 8.79
C THR A 119 -4.98 -16.53 10.29
N SER A 120 -5.94 -15.77 10.78
CA SER A 120 -6.22 -15.55 12.20
C SER A 120 -7.72 -15.39 12.42
N THR A 121 -8.20 -15.72 13.61
CA THR A 121 -9.58 -15.44 14.06
C THR A 121 -9.63 -14.37 15.15
N ASP A 122 -8.48 -13.96 15.69
CA ASP A 122 -8.36 -13.08 16.87
C ASP A 122 -7.40 -11.90 16.66
N LEU A 123 -6.81 -11.77 15.46
CA LEU A 123 -5.77 -10.79 15.09
C LEU A 123 -4.46 -10.88 15.90
N VAL A 124 -4.32 -11.89 16.75
CA VAL A 124 -3.17 -12.09 17.65
C VAL A 124 -2.39 -13.35 17.25
N THR A 125 -3.10 -14.46 17.10
CA THR A 125 -2.56 -15.76 16.75
C THR A 125 -2.68 -15.95 15.25
N TRP A 126 -1.54 -16.15 14.59
CA TRP A 126 -1.48 -16.31 13.14
C TRP A 126 -1.02 -17.72 12.76
N SER A 127 -1.64 -18.29 11.74
CA SER A 127 -1.25 -19.57 11.16
C SER A 127 0.17 -19.55 10.59
N LYS A 128 0.69 -20.74 10.23
CA LYS A 128 1.88 -20.82 9.36
C LYS A 128 1.60 -20.13 8.02
N PRO A 129 2.61 -19.48 7.41
CA PRO A 129 2.44 -18.81 6.14
C PRO A 129 2.19 -19.81 5.00
N ARG A 130 1.34 -19.41 4.05
CA ARG A 130 1.06 -20.12 2.81
C ARG A 130 1.43 -19.23 1.63
N LEU A 131 2.14 -19.78 0.66
CA LEU A 131 2.43 -19.10 -0.61
C LEU A 131 1.14 -18.88 -1.41
N LEU A 132 0.86 -17.64 -1.81
CA LEU A 132 -0.24 -17.29 -2.72
C LEU A 132 0.23 -17.02 -4.14
N LEU A 133 1.33 -16.27 -4.30
CA LEU A 133 1.87 -15.91 -5.60
C LEU A 133 3.40 -15.88 -5.57
N ASP A 134 4.02 -16.49 -6.57
CA ASP A 134 5.45 -16.46 -6.78
C ASP A 134 5.80 -15.40 -7.83
N GLY A 135 6.71 -14.47 -7.53
CA GLY A 135 7.09 -13.43 -8.48
C GLY A 135 7.64 -13.97 -9.81
N ARG A 136 8.14 -15.21 -9.84
CA ARG A 136 8.64 -15.88 -11.05
C ARG A 136 7.53 -16.27 -12.02
N SER A 137 6.28 -16.39 -11.57
CA SER A 137 5.15 -16.69 -12.46
C SER A 137 4.61 -15.45 -13.17
N ILE A 138 5.13 -14.26 -12.88
CA ILE A 138 4.71 -12.99 -13.48
C ILE A 138 5.75 -12.54 -14.53
N PRO A 139 5.41 -12.54 -15.83
CA PRO A 139 6.37 -12.30 -16.91
C PRO A 139 7.13 -10.96 -16.81
N TYR A 140 6.43 -9.88 -16.49
CA TYR A 140 6.97 -8.53 -16.41
C TYR A 140 7.53 -8.16 -15.02
N ALA A 141 7.49 -9.07 -14.04
CA ALA A 141 8.00 -8.78 -12.69
C ALA A 141 9.53 -8.66 -12.65
N GLY A 142 10.22 -9.24 -13.64
CA GLY A 142 11.68 -9.21 -13.80
C GLY A 142 12.21 -8.06 -14.65
N ASP A 143 11.34 -7.27 -15.28
CA ASP A 143 11.76 -6.19 -16.19
C ASP A 143 12.78 -5.27 -15.53
N TYR A 144 13.93 -5.11 -16.19
CA TYR A 144 15.07 -4.28 -15.76
C TYR A 144 15.71 -4.69 -14.42
N LEU A 145 15.40 -5.90 -13.93
CA LEU A 145 15.90 -6.42 -12.66
C LEU A 145 16.65 -7.74 -12.86
N ARG A 146 17.59 -8.02 -11.96
CA ARG A 146 18.23 -9.34 -11.89
C ARG A 146 17.27 -10.44 -11.42
N TYR A 147 16.30 -10.08 -10.58
CA TYR A 147 15.36 -11.03 -9.97
C TYR A 147 13.96 -10.43 -9.97
N PRO A 148 12.91 -11.22 -10.24
CA PRO A 148 11.55 -10.71 -10.31
C PRO A 148 11.08 -10.17 -8.97
N ARG A 149 10.24 -9.12 -9.04
CA ARG A 149 9.67 -8.43 -7.89
C ARG A 149 8.17 -8.22 -8.03
N ILE A 150 7.44 -8.63 -7.01
CA ILE A 150 6.02 -8.38 -6.76
C ILE A 150 5.89 -7.84 -5.34
N SER A 151 5.01 -6.88 -5.14
CA SER A 151 4.90 -6.11 -3.91
C SER A 151 3.49 -5.60 -3.67
N ARG A 152 3.23 -5.06 -2.46
CA ARG A 152 1.96 -4.39 -2.11
C ARG A 152 0.72 -5.18 -2.53
N PRO A 153 0.59 -6.44 -2.05
CA PRO A 153 -0.57 -7.24 -2.35
C PRO A 153 -1.85 -6.58 -1.83
N GLN A 154 -2.94 -6.80 -2.52
CA GLN A 154 -4.29 -6.50 -2.04
C GLN A 154 -5.30 -7.40 -2.72
N LEU A 155 -6.29 -7.82 -1.96
CA LEU A 155 -7.27 -8.79 -2.41
C LEU A 155 -8.67 -8.21 -2.36
N ILE A 156 -9.43 -8.40 -3.43
CA ILE A 156 -10.86 -8.11 -3.45
C ILE A 156 -11.62 -9.36 -3.88
N ARG A 157 -12.89 -9.41 -3.48
CA ARG A 157 -13.88 -10.30 -4.10
C ARG A 157 -14.41 -9.63 -5.37
N ALA A 158 -14.36 -10.34 -6.48
CA ALA A 158 -14.82 -9.89 -7.80
C ALA A 158 -15.82 -10.90 -8.34
N GLY A 159 -17.09 -10.76 -7.93
CA GLY A 159 -18.13 -11.75 -8.19
C GLY A 159 -17.87 -13.07 -7.45
N ASP A 160 -17.78 -14.15 -8.22
CA ASP A 160 -17.52 -15.52 -7.73
C ASP A 160 -16.03 -15.88 -7.64
N GLU A 161 -15.15 -14.90 -7.90
CA GLU A 161 -13.70 -15.08 -7.85
C GLU A 161 -13.04 -14.08 -6.90
N TYR A 162 -11.80 -14.37 -6.56
CA TYR A 162 -10.91 -13.48 -5.82
C TYR A 162 -9.89 -12.89 -6.80
N ARG A 163 -9.68 -11.58 -6.72
CA ARG A 163 -8.67 -10.89 -7.52
C ARG A 163 -7.60 -10.30 -6.61
N LEU A 164 -6.37 -10.75 -6.81
CA LEU A 164 -5.18 -10.26 -6.13
C LEU A 164 -4.48 -9.26 -7.04
N TYR A 165 -4.46 -8.00 -6.62
CA TYR A 165 -3.64 -6.98 -7.24
C TYR A 165 -2.30 -6.85 -6.54
N PHE A 166 -1.28 -6.41 -7.28
CA PHE A 166 0.08 -6.26 -6.78
C PHE A 166 0.87 -5.26 -7.65
N GLY A 167 1.85 -4.61 -7.05
CA GLY A 167 2.89 -3.91 -7.80
C GLY A 167 3.90 -4.91 -8.36
N ALA A 168 4.42 -4.68 -9.57
CA ALA A 168 5.38 -5.56 -10.22
C ALA A 168 6.58 -4.81 -10.80
N SER A 169 7.74 -5.49 -10.79
CA SER A 169 9.05 -4.88 -10.97
C SER A 169 9.27 -3.70 -10.01
N HIS A 170 10.46 -3.11 -10.00
CA HIS A 170 10.69 -1.84 -9.33
C HIS A 170 11.75 -1.04 -10.06
N LEU A 171 11.67 0.27 -9.90
CA LEU A 171 12.77 1.17 -10.21
C LEU A 171 13.38 1.71 -8.91
N VAL A 172 14.66 2.07 -9.00
CA VAL A 172 15.39 2.75 -7.93
C VAL A 172 15.53 4.22 -8.32
N LEU A 173 14.92 5.12 -7.56
CA LEU A 173 14.97 6.55 -7.87
C LEU A 173 16.42 7.07 -7.81
N PRO A 174 16.87 7.84 -8.82
CA PRO A 174 18.28 8.23 -8.95
C PRO A 174 18.76 9.11 -7.80
N ASP A 175 17.89 10.00 -7.31
CA ASP A 175 18.13 11.00 -6.27
C ASP A 175 18.06 10.43 -4.84
N THR A 176 17.08 9.59 -4.55
CA THR A 176 16.79 9.13 -3.18
C THR A 176 17.09 7.68 -2.92
N LYS A 177 17.36 6.89 -3.97
CA LYS A 177 17.53 5.44 -3.94
C LYS A 177 16.31 4.68 -3.41
N GLN A 178 15.16 5.35 -3.37
CA GLN A 178 13.90 4.73 -2.97
C GLN A 178 13.46 3.74 -4.05
N LYS A 179 12.87 2.63 -3.61
CA LYS A 179 12.29 1.63 -4.50
C LYS A 179 10.81 1.87 -4.64
N VAL A 180 10.33 1.89 -5.87
CA VAL A 180 8.91 2.05 -6.17
C VAL A 180 8.50 1.04 -7.24
N SER A 181 7.27 0.55 -7.17
CA SER A 181 6.74 -0.37 -8.16
C SER A 181 6.73 0.29 -9.53
N ARG A 182 7.22 -0.44 -10.54
CA ARG A 182 7.21 0.06 -11.92
C ARG A 182 5.82 -0.10 -12.51
N TYR A 183 5.20 -1.26 -12.31
CA TYR A 183 3.93 -1.64 -12.89
C TYR A 183 2.89 -1.98 -11.82
N PHE A 184 1.63 -2.04 -12.23
CA PHE A 184 0.52 -2.62 -11.47
C PHE A 184 -0.06 -3.81 -12.23
N GLY A 185 -0.35 -4.90 -11.53
CA GLY A 185 -0.84 -6.14 -12.12
C GLY A 185 -1.94 -6.79 -11.29
N SER A 186 -2.57 -7.80 -11.88
CA SER A 186 -3.55 -8.64 -11.18
C SER A 186 -3.48 -10.09 -11.60
N VAL A 187 -3.91 -10.97 -10.70
CA VAL A 187 -4.17 -12.39 -10.93
C VAL A 187 -5.48 -12.77 -10.24
N SER A 188 -6.13 -13.83 -10.69
CA SER A 188 -7.42 -14.27 -10.16
C SER A 188 -7.43 -15.72 -9.74
N SER A 189 -8.33 -16.08 -8.83
CA SER A 189 -8.59 -17.45 -8.41
C SER A 189 -10.04 -17.64 -8.01
N LYS A 190 -10.58 -18.84 -8.22
CA LYS A 190 -11.89 -19.24 -7.67
C LYS A 190 -11.84 -19.56 -6.17
N SER A 191 -10.64 -19.63 -5.60
CA SER A 191 -10.40 -19.95 -4.19
C SER A 191 -9.55 -18.86 -3.56
N LEU A 192 -9.94 -18.40 -2.37
CA LEU A 192 -9.20 -17.42 -1.57
C LEU A 192 -7.72 -17.83 -1.40
N THR A 193 -7.46 -19.12 -1.29
CA THR A 193 -6.12 -19.68 -1.04
C THR A 193 -5.34 -20.04 -2.32
N GLY A 194 -5.86 -19.62 -3.48
CA GLY A 194 -5.29 -19.92 -4.79
C GLY A 194 -5.67 -21.30 -5.33
N PRO A 195 -5.04 -21.71 -6.45
CA PRO A 195 -3.94 -21.02 -7.14
C PRO A 195 -4.40 -19.75 -7.83
N TYR A 196 -3.57 -18.70 -7.79
CA TYR A 196 -3.80 -17.45 -8.51
C TYR A 196 -3.09 -17.48 -9.86
N VAL A 197 -3.81 -17.11 -10.92
CA VAL A 197 -3.32 -17.14 -12.30
C VAL A 197 -3.67 -15.85 -13.04
N MET A 198 -2.89 -15.50 -14.06
CA MET A 198 -3.22 -14.38 -14.93
C MET A 198 -4.45 -14.75 -15.77
N THR A 199 -5.50 -13.91 -15.72
CA THR A 199 -6.71 -14.06 -16.52
C THR A 199 -6.72 -13.16 -17.75
N THR A 200 -5.83 -12.18 -17.80
CA THR A 200 -5.61 -11.26 -18.93
C THR A 200 -4.33 -11.60 -19.70
N ALA A 201 -4.08 -10.86 -20.78
CA ALA A 201 -2.81 -10.89 -21.48
C ALA A 201 -1.62 -10.71 -20.50
N PRO A 202 -0.43 -11.25 -20.82
CA PRO A 202 0.75 -11.20 -19.95
C PRO A 202 1.41 -9.80 -19.90
N THR A 203 0.61 -8.76 -19.78
CA THR A 203 0.99 -7.35 -19.71
C THR A 203 0.47 -6.74 -18.40
N PRO A 204 1.14 -5.72 -17.87
CA PRO A 204 0.65 -5.02 -16.68
C PRO A 204 -0.68 -4.31 -16.95
N LEU A 205 -1.46 -4.07 -15.89
CA LEU A 205 -2.70 -3.26 -15.95
C LEU A 205 -2.40 -1.77 -16.03
N LEU A 206 -1.34 -1.32 -15.36
CA LEU A 206 -0.82 0.05 -15.46
C LEU A 206 0.69 0.01 -15.58
N GLU A 207 1.22 0.93 -16.39
CA GLU A 207 2.63 1.21 -16.54
C GLU A 207 2.89 2.73 -16.56
N PRO A 208 4.15 3.18 -16.41
CA PRO A 208 4.46 4.60 -16.48
C PRO A 208 4.19 5.15 -17.88
N ILE A 209 3.59 6.34 -17.96
CA ILE A 209 3.25 7.01 -19.23
C ILE A 209 4.27 8.15 -19.43
N PRO A 210 5.18 8.07 -20.42
CA PRO A 210 6.30 9.01 -20.55
C PRO A 210 5.92 10.49 -20.55
N ASP A 211 4.80 10.84 -21.19
CA ASP A 211 4.35 12.23 -21.34
C ASP A 211 3.35 12.66 -20.26
N ASP A 212 3.00 11.79 -19.30
CA ASP A 212 2.11 12.15 -18.21
C ASP A 212 2.86 12.95 -17.13
N GLN A 213 2.29 14.07 -16.70
CA GLN A 213 2.91 14.96 -15.71
C GLN A 213 3.05 14.34 -14.31
N TRP A 214 2.24 13.33 -13.97
CA TRP A 214 2.17 12.74 -12.62
C TRP A 214 2.66 11.29 -12.54
N SER A 215 2.72 10.56 -13.66
CA SER A 215 3.03 9.12 -13.67
C SER A 215 4.01 8.67 -14.76
N ASN A 216 5.06 9.45 -15.01
CA ASN A 216 6.06 9.15 -16.05
C ASN A 216 7.25 8.26 -15.65
N LEU A 217 7.48 8.01 -14.35
CA LEU A 217 8.61 7.15 -13.91
C LEU A 217 8.17 5.79 -13.36
N GLY A 218 7.09 5.75 -12.58
CA GLY A 218 6.64 4.56 -11.87
C GLY A 218 5.18 4.62 -11.44
N CYS A 219 4.46 3.50 -11.50
CA CYS A 219 3.10 3.43 -10.96
C CYS A 219 3.04 3.63 -9.43
N GLY A 220 4.11 3.29 -8.72
CA GLY A 220 4.19 3.43 -7.27
C GLY A 220 3.21 2.53 -6.50
N SER A 221 2.72 2.99 -5.36
CA SER A 221 1.72 2.27 -4.56
C SER A 221 0.32 2.50 -5.12
N ILE A 222 -0.52 1.47 -5.14
CA ILE A 222 -1.93 1.58 -5.57
C ILE A 222 -2.79 0.87 -4.54
N ARG A 223 -3.84 1.52 -4.06
CA ARG A 223 -4.84 0.95 -3.14
C ARG A 223 -6.22 0.96 -3.81
N VAL A 224 -6.77 -0.22 -4.08
CA VAL A 224 -8.09 -0.44 -4.67
C VAL A 224 -9.14 -0.45 -3.56
N VAL A 225 -10.22 0.29 -3.78
CA VAL A 225 -11.34 0.48 -2.85
C VAL A 225 -12.64 0.18 -3.60
N PRO A 226 -13.30 -0.96 -3.33
CA PRO A 226 -14.61 -1.26 -3.90
C PRO A 226 -15.70 -0.29 -3.37
N CYS A 227 -16.48 0.29 -4.27
CA CYS A 227 -17.59 1.20 -3.96
C CYS A 227 -18.82 0.86 -4.80
N GLY A 228 -19.57 -0.17 -4.38
CA GLY A 228 -20.67 -0.71 -5.17
C GLY A 228 -20.14 -1.33 -6.47
N ASP A 229 -20.67 -0.91 -7.61
CA ASP A 229 -20.31 -1.42 -8.94
C ASP A 229 -19.04 -0.76 -9.53
N VAL A 230 -18.43 0.17 -8.80
CA VAL A 230 -17.23 0.90 -9.23
C VAL A 230 -16.07 0.56 -8.31
N LEU A 231 -14.91 0.26 -8.89
CA LEU A 231 -13.66 0.18 -8.16
C LEU A 231 -12.94 1.52 -8.28
N TYR A 232 -12.62 2.12 -7.15
CA TYR A 232 -11.69 3.25 -7.11
C TYR A 232 -10.29 2.77 -6.78
N ALA A 233 -9.27 3.53 -7.17
CA ALA A 233 -7.92 3.29 -6.69
C ALA A 233 -7.18 4.58 -6.36
N PHE A 234 -6.50 4.59 -5.22
CA PHE A 234 -5.59 5.64 -4.80
C PHE A 234 -4.20 5.26 -5.26
N GLN A 235 -3.68 5.98 -6.25
CA GLN A 235 -2.35 5.76 -6.80
C GLN A 235 -1.39 6.80 -6.21
N CYS A 236 -0.22 6.35 -5.75
CA CYS A 236 0.90 7.21 -5.39
C CYS A 236 2.03 7.06 -6.43
N PRO A 237 1.87 7.63 -7.65
CA PRO A 237 2.83 7.44 -8.73
C PRO A 237 4.09 8.27 -8.51
N VAL A 238 5.13 7.96 -9.28
CA VAL A 238 6.37 8.73 -9.31
C VAL A 238 6.57 9.38 -10.67
N PHE A 239 6.99 10.63 -10.65
CA PHE A 239 7.29 11.44 -11.82
C PHE A 239 8.55 12.28 -11.64
N TRP A 240 9.09 12.77 -12.75
CA TRP A 240 10.12 13.81 -12.73
C TRP A 240 9.49 15.20 -12.62
N ASP A 241 9.77 15.91 -11.53
CA ASP A 241 9.37 17.30 -11.34
C ASP A 241 10.42 18.21 -12.00
N SER A 242 10.06 18.81 -13.13
CA SER A 242 10.96 19.66 -13.91
C SER A 242 11.31 20.96 -13.21
N GLU A 243 10.40 21.50 -12.40
CA GLU A 243 10.60 22.75 -11.67
C GLU A 243 11.59 22.54 -10.51
N LYS A 244 11.39 21.47 -9.73
CA LYS A 244 12.26 21.11 -8.61
C LYS A 244 13.51 20.33 -9.03
N ARG A 245 13.60 19.93 -10.31
CA ARG A 245 14.70 19.11 -10.89
C ARG A 245 15.01 17.86 -10.07
N ARG A 246 13.96 17.16 -9.63
CA ARG A 246 14.06 15.94 -8.82
C ARG A 246 12.86 15.04 -9.08
N THR A 247 12.94 13.79 -8.63
CA THR A 247 11.75 12.93 -8.63
C THR A 247 10.78 13.37 -7.54
N SER A 248 9.49 13.21 -7.79
CA SER A 248 8.42 13.56 -6.86
C SER A 248 7.29 12.52 -6.94
N THR A 249 6.34 12.63 -6.01
CA THR A 249 5.13 11.80 -5.94
C THR A 249 3.92 12.69 -5.71
N CYS A 250 2.74 12.15 -5.90
CA CYS A 250 1.47 12.73 -5.48
C CYS A 250 0.52 11.58 -5.13
N MET A 251 -0.73 11.87 -4.78
CA MET A 251 -1.80 10.91 -4.66
C MET A 251 -2.87 11.24 -5.70
N LEU A 252 -3.19 10.30 -6.58
CA LEU A 252 -4.20 10.42 -7.63
C LEU A 252 -5.38 9.48 -7.33
N LEU A 253 -6.56 9.85 -7.82
CA LEU A 253 -7.73 8.97 -7.83
C LEU A 253 -7.93 8.39 -9.23
N LEU A 254 -8.01 7.08 -9.31
CA LEU A 254 -8.39 6.32 -10.49
C LEU A 254 -9.75 5.64 -10.27
N LYS A 255 -10.41 5.25 -11.35
CA LYS A 255 -11.60 4.40 -11.33
C LYS A 255 -11.55 3.32 -12.38
N SER A 256 -12.30 2.26 -12.15
CA SER A 256 -12.47 1.12 -13.04
C SER A 256 -13.82 0.47 -12.79
N TYR A 257 -14.48 0.03 -13.86
CA TYR A 257 -15.74 -0.72 -13.80
C TYR A 257 -15.53 -2.23 -13.89
N ASP A 258 -14.39 -2.68 -14.45
CA ASP A 258 -14.07 -4.10 -14.65
C ASP A 258 -12.90 -4.57 -13.77
N GLY A 259 -12.17 -3.62 -13.17
CA GLY A 259 -10.93 -3.82 -12.40
C GLY A 259 -9.70 -4.16 -13.25
N TYR A 260 -9.77 -3.98 -14.56
CA TYR A 260 -8.66 -4.19 -15.48
C TYR A 260 -8.27 -2.89 -16.19
N GLN A 261 -9.25 -2.12 -16.66
CA GLN A 261 -9.07 -0.83 -17.29
C GLN A 261 -9.25 0.29 -16.26
N TRP A 262 -8.22 1.11 -16.08
CA TRP A 262 -8.19 2.15 -15.08
C TRP A 262 -8.06 3.53 -15.74
N GLU A 263 -8.91 4.46 -15.34
CA GLU A 263 -8.88 5.84 -15.81
C GLU A 263 -8.77 6.83 -14.64
N ARG A 264 -8.13 7.97 -14.89
CA ARG A 264 -7.95 9.01 -13.86
C ARG A 264 -9.26 9.80 -13.68
N CYS A 265 -9.71 9.97 -12.44
CA CYS A 265 -10.95 10.70 -12.14
C CYS A 265 -10.80 12.23 -12.29
N SER A 266 -9.59 12.77 -12.05
CA SER A 266 -9.29 14.20 -12.10
C SER A 266 -7.84 14.45 -12.50
N ASN A 267 -7.57 15.54 -13.20
CA ASN A 267 -6.19 15.96 -13.51
C ASN A 267 -5.44 16.50 -12.28
N GLU A 268 -6.17 16.93 -11.24
CA GLU A 268 -5.58 17.42 -10.01
C GLU A 268 -5.36 16.29 -8.99
N PRO A 269 -4.19 16.21 -8.35
CA PRO A 269 -3.92 15.24 -7.30
C PRO A 269 -4.74 15.52 -6.03
N ILE A 270 -5.11 14.45 -5.32
CA ILE A 270 -5.71 14.50 -3.98
C ILE A 270 -4.73 15.12 -2.97
N LEU A 271 -3.47 14.71 -3.05
CA LEU A 271 -2.41 15.14 -2.14
C LEU A 271 -1.10 15.29 -2.90
N VAL A 272 -0.37 16.36 -2.63
CA VAL A 272 1.01 16.56 -3.05
C VAL A 272 1.91 16.66 -1.82
N PRO A 273 3.22 16.36 -1.93
CA PRO A 273 4.17 16.57 -0.85
C PRO A 273 4.10 18.01 -0.34
N SER A 274 4.09 18.17 0.98
CA SER A 274 4.12 19.50 1.61
C SER A 274 5.38 20.27 1.22
N GLU A 275 5.35 21.59 1.29
CA GLU A 275 6.56 22.39 1.03
C GLU A 275 7.69 22.10 2.03
N ARG A 276 7.31 21.76 3.27
CA ARG A 276 8.22 21.48 4.40
C ARG A 276 7.61 20.48 5.36
N GLY A 277 8.43 19.89 6.23
CA GLY A 277 7.97 19.02 7.31
C GLY A 277 8.09 17.53 7.00
N TRP A 278 7.32 16.72 7.72
CA TRP A 278 7.45 15.26 7.71
C TRP A 278 6.95 14.58 6.42
N ALA A 279 6.12 15.27 5.63
CA ALA A 279 5.55 14.79 4.37
C ALA A 279 6.06 15.58 3.14
N SER A 280 7.23 16.22 3.24
CA SER A 280 7.73 17.13 2.20
C SER A 280 8.46 16.49 1.02
N SER A 281 8.86 15.23 1.17
CA SER A 281 9.65 14.52 0.16
C SER A 281 8.78 13.64 -0.73
N TYR A 282 8.10 12.64 -0.16
CA TYR A 282 7.28 11.70 -0.94
C TYR A 282 6.04 11.24 -0.18
N ILE A 283 4.95 11.07 -0.92
CA ILE A 283 3.76 10.32 -0.52
C ILE A 283 3.91 8.90 -1.08
N MET A 284 3.83 7.90 -0.20
CA MET A 284 4.37 6.56 -0.47
C MET A 284 3.31 5.51 -0.75
N GLY A 285 2.19 5.58 -0.04
CA GLY A 285 1.11 4.63 -0.11
C GLY A 285 0.03 4.97 0.91
N CYS A 286 -1.12 4.31 0.79
CA CYS A 286 -2.24 4.56 1.69
C CYS A 286 -3.14 3.33 1.89
N ASP A 287 -4.03 3.47 2.84
CA ASP A 287 -5.18 2.60 3.05
C ASP A 287 -6.40 3.45 3.40
N VAL A 288 -7.54 3.11 2.79
CA VAL A 288 -8.69 4.00 2.71
C VAL A 288 -9.95 3.25 3.11
N HIS A 289 -10.70 3.82 4.06
CA HIS A 289 -11.89 3.22 4.64
C HIS A 289 -13.02 4.23 4.77
N TYR A 290 -14.25 3.80 4.53
CA TYR A 290 -15.42 4.64 4.80
C TYR A 290 -15.89 4.42 6.24
N LYS A 291 -15.86 5.47 7.04
CA LYS A 291 -16.34 5.46 8.42
C LYS A 291 -17.82 5.85 8.43
N SER A 292 -18.68 4.84 8.51
CA SER A 292 -20.11 4.97 8.23
C SER A 292 -20.89 5.82 9.25
N ASP A 293 -20.52 5.75 10.52
CA ASP A 293 -21.10 6.53 11.62
C ASP A 293 -20.75 8.03 11.51
N GLU A 294 -19.56 8.36 11.00
CA GLU A 294 -19.11 9.73 10.76
C GLU A 294 -19.38 10.24 9.33
N LYS A 295 -19.86 9.36 8.45
CA LYS A 295 -20.18 9.64 7.04
C LYS A 295 -19.00 10.25 6.25
N CYS A 296 -17.78 9.86 6.58
CA CYS A 296 -16.57 10.36 5.93
C CYS A 296 -15.59 9.23 5.62
N TRP A 297 -14.63 9.52 4.77
CA TRP A 297 -13.55 8.62 4.39
C TRP A 297 -12.30 8.92 5.22
N TYR A 298 -11.67 7.87 5.71
CA TYR A 298 -10.37 7.91 6.38
C TYR A 298 -9.34 7.37 5.40
N CYS A 299 -8.32 8.15 5.08
CA CYS A 299 -7.19 7.72 4.28
C CYS A 299 -5.90 7.83 5.11
N TYR A 300 -5.48 6.71 5.67
CA TYR A 300 -4.18 6.61 6.34
C TYR A 300 -3.10 6.52 5.29
N PHE A 301 -2.11 7.40 5.31
CA PHE A 301 -1.07 7.43 4.28
C PHE A 301 0.31 7.48 4.91
N SER A 302 1.29 6.81 4.28
CA SER A 302 2.69 6.99 4.65
C SER A 302 3.35 8.05 3.77
N ALA A 303 4.17 8.88 4.39
CA ALA A 303 4.94 9.90 3.71
C ALA A 303 6.31 10.08 4.38
N SER A 304 7.22 10.66 3.61
CA SER A 304 8.58 10.95 4.05
C SER A 304 8.91 12.42 3.89
N GLY A 305 9.77 12.91 4.78
CA GLY A 305 10.26 14.27 4.79
C GLY A 305 11.75 14.33 4.53
N ASP A 306 12.32 15.52 4.72
CA ASP A 306 13.74 15.74 4.55
C ASP A 306 14.58 14.85 5.48
N LYS A 307 15.78 14.48 5.01
CA LYS A 307 16.71 13.69 5.81
C LYS A 307 17.11 14.47 7.05
N LYS A 308 16.82 13.92 8.23
CA LYS A 308 17.42 14.37 9.50
C LYS A 308 18.55 13.41 9.85
N PHE A 309 19.75 13.94 10.14
CA PHE A 309 20.92 13.14 10.55
C PHE A 309 21.22 11.94 9.62
N MET A 310 21.17 12.15 8.30
CA MET A 310 21.40 11.13 7.26
C MET A 310 20.34 10.01 7.17
N LEU A 311 19.34 9.97 8.04
CA LEU A 311 18.24 9.01 8.01
C LEU A 311 16.99 9.65 7.40
N LYS A 312 16.44 9.00 6.36
CA LYS A 312 15.14 9.37 5.81
C LYS A 312 14.07 8.72 6.68
N LYS A 313 13.27 9.56 7.37
CA LYS A 313 12.14 9.10 8.16
C LYS A 313 10.91 8.97 7.27
N GLU A 314 10.18 7.89 7.46
CA GLU A 314 8.82 7.72 6.93
C GLU A 314 7.88 7.59 8.13
N SER A 315 6.73 8.25 8.02
CA SER A 315 5.73 8.41 9.06
C SER A 315 4.34 8.19 8.46
N ILE A 316 3.33 7.98 9.30
CA ILE A 316 1.95 7.76 8.88
C ILE A 316 1.10 8.95 9.33
N GLY A 317 0.33 9.53 8.41
CA GLY A 317 -0.68 10.56 8.66
C GLY A 317 -2.08 10.11 8.25
N LEU A 318 -3.03 11.04 8.33
CA LEU A 318 -4.44 10.80 8.03
C LEU A 318 -5.01 11.95 7.21
N LEU A 319 -5.68 11.62 6.10
CA LEU A 319 -6.58 12.51 5.38
C LEU A 319 -8.03 12.14 5.71
N ILE A 320 -8.88 13.14 5.82
CA ILE A 320 -10.33 12.99 5.92
C ILE A 320 -10.98 13.43 4.61
N GLY A 321 -11.74 12.54 4.00
CA GLY A 321 -12.50 12.78 2.77
C GLY A 321 -13.99 12.93 3.05
N SER A 322 -14.61 14.04 2.64
CA SER A 322 -16.06 14.20 2.77
C SER A 322 -16.65 14.91 1.56
N ILE A 323 -17.92 14.66 1.29
CA ILE A 323 -18.66 15.39 0.26
C ILE A 323 -19.07 16.74 0.89
N PRO A 324 -18.65 17.88 0.34
CA PRO A 324 -19.02 19.18 0.90
C PRO A 324 -20.54 19.35 0.92
N GLU A 325 -21.09 19.69 2.08
CA GLU A 325 -22.49 20.08 2.16
C GLU A 325 -22.72 21.34 1.29
N ARG A 326 -23.73 21.31 0.42
CA ARG A 326 -24.15 22.51 -0.30
C ARG A 326 -24.58 23.53 0.75
N LYS A 327 -23.82 24.61 0.93
CA LYS A 327 -24.29 25.79 1.65
C LYS A 327 -25.56 26.27 0.95
N VAL A 328 -26.72 26.04 1.57
CA VAL A 328 -27.96 26.71 1.19
C VAL A 328 -27.72 28.19 1.50
N ARG A 329 -27.58 29.01 0.45
CA ARG A 329 -27.65 30.47 0.62
C ARG A 329 -29.08 30.74 1.10
N ILE A 330 -29.21 31.17 2.35
CA ILE A 330 -30.44 31.77 2.88
C ILE A 330 -30.59 33.15 2.25
#